data_AF-A0A1H6BDI9-F1
#
_entry.id   AF-A0A1H6BDI9-F1
#
_cell.length_a   1.000
_cell.length_b   1.000
_cell.length_c   1.000
_cell.angle_alpha   90.00
_cell.angle_beta   90.00
_cell.angle_gamma   90.00
#
_symmetry.space_group_name_H-M   'P 1'
#
loop_
_entity.id
_entity.type
_entity.pdbx_description
1 polymer ?
#
loop_
_entity_poly.entity_id
_entity_poly.type
_entity_poly.pdbx_seq_one_letter_code
_entity_poly.pdbx_strand_id
1 'polypeptide(L)'
;MLVACVFVVPVGVWQVAPAVIDPVTLAAGAGVGICSSVIPYVCDQLAMARMARATYALLVALLPATATVIGVVVLRQLPSLSELAGIGLVVLAVGLHRSQEGSQKGMKQCDM
;
A
#
# COMPACT_ATOMS: atom_id res chain seq x y z
N MET A 1 -15.08 4.27 2.83
CA MET A 1 -15.07 5.70 3.21
C MET A 1 -16.31 6.10 4.00
N LEU A 2 -17.54 5.81 3.55
CA LEU A 2 -18.77 6.15 4.30
C LEU A 2 -18.80 5.62 5.75
N VAL A 3 -18.53 4.32 5.93
CA VAL A 3 -18.46 3.69 7.27
C VAL A 3 -17.39 4.38 8.13
N ALA A 4 -16.18 4.60 7.59
CA ALA A 4 -15.11 5.30 8.31
C ALA A 4 -15.52 6.73 8.72
N CYS A 5 -16.18 7.50 7.85
CA CYS A 5 -16.68 8.83 8.20
C CYS A 5 -17.67 8.77 9.37
N VAL A 6 -18.63 7.84 9.34
CA VAL A 6 -19.65 7.72 10.39
C VAL A 6 -19.04 7.42 11.76
N PHE A 7 -18.00 6.58 11.82
CA PHE A 7 -17.39 6.18 13.09
C PHE A 7 -16.25 7.11 13.55
N VAL A 8 -15.45 7.65 12.63
CA VAL A 8 -14.25 8.44 12.96
C VAL A 8 -14.56 9.92 13.17
N VAL A 9 -15.46 10.51 12.36
CA VAL A 9 -15.76 11.94 12.43
C VAL A 9 -16.29 12.35 13.81
N PRO A 10 -17.25 11.64 14.45
CA PRO A 10 -17.76 12.02 15.78
C PRO A 10 -16.67 12.08 16.85
N VAL A 11 -15.64 11.23 16.74
CA VAL A 11 -14.53 11.17 17.70
C VAL A 11 -13.55 12.33 17.50
N GLY A 12 -13.25 12.67 16.24
CA GLY A 12 -12.25 13.69 15.91
C GLY A 12 -12.79 15.12 15.76
N VAL A 13 -14.09 15.30 15.50
CA VAL A 13 -14.62 16.61 15.08
C VAL A 13 -14.44 17.73 16.13
N TRP A 14 -14.46 17.40 17.41
CA TRP A 14 -14.21 18.39 18.47
C TRP A 14 -12.74 18.82 18.53
N GLN A 15 -11.81 17.93 18.17
CA GLN A 15 -10.37 18.19 18.19
C GLN A 15 -9.92 19.04 16.99
N VAL A 16 -10.65 18.95 15.88
CA VAL A 16 -10.31 19.58 14.59
C VAL A 16 -11.19 20.81 14.31
N ALA A 17 -12.10 21.18 15.22
CA ALA A 17 -13.02 22.32 15.09
C ALA A 17 -12.36 23.66 14.68
N PRO A 18 -11.21 24.09 15.22
CA PRO A 18 -10.55 25.31 14.73
C PRO A 18 -9.92 25.14 13.34
N ALA A 19 -9.46 23.93 13.01
CA ALA A 19 -8.80 23.61 11.74
C ALA A 19 -9.78 23.52 10.56
N VAL A 20 -11.06 23.24 10.80
CA VAL A 20 -12.09 23.25 9.73
C VAL A 20 -12.54 24.66 9.32
N ILE A 21 -12.14 25.69 10.06
CA ILE A 21 -12.45 27.10 9.73
C ILE A 21 -11.28 27.75 8.97
N ASP A 22 -10.08 27.20 9.08
CA ASP A 22 -8.89 27.69 8.40
C ASP A 22 -8.82 27.16 6.95
N PRO A 23 -8.86 28.04 5.92
CA PRO A 23 -8.87 27.62 4.51
C PRO A 23 -7.59 26.88 4.11
N VAL A 24 -6.45 27.25 4.70
CA VAL A 24 -5.15 26.65 4.39
C VAL A 24 -5.10 25.21 4.89
N THR A 25 -5.56 24.98 6.12
CA THR A 25 -5.63 23.63 6.72
C THR A 25 -6.62 22.74 5.98
N LEU A 26 -7.77 23.29 5.55
CA LEU A 26 -8.71 22.57 4.68
C LEU A 26 -8.08 22.18 3.34
N ALA A 27 -7.38 23.12 2.69
CA ALA A 27 -6.69 22.85 1.43
C ALA A 27 -5.57 21.80 1.60
N ALA A 28 -4.81 21.87 2.70
CA ALA A 28 -3.78 20.89 3.03
C ALA A 28 -4.40 19.50 3.28
N GLY A 29 -5.49 19.42 4.05
CA GLY A 29 -6.21 18.17 4.29
C GLY A 29 -6.79 17.56 3.01
N ALA A 30 -7.37 18.38 2.14
CA ALA A 30 -7.80 17.95 0.81
C ALA A 30 -6.62 17.44 -0.03
N GLY A 31 -5.48 18.15 -0.01
CA GLY A 31 -4.25 17.72 -0.67
C GLY A 31 -3.77 16.36 -0.17
N VAL A 32 -3.72 16.15 1.14
CA VAL A 32 -3.34 14.86 1.75
C VAL A 32 -4.31 13.75 1.33
N GLY A 33 -5.63 14.01 1.35
CA GLY A 33 -6.64 13.04 0.93
C GLY A 33 -6.53 12.67 -0.55
N ILE A 34 -6.28 13.65 -1.42
CA ILE A 34 -6.08 13.43 -2.85
C ILE A 34 -4.81 12.61 -3.09
N CYS A 35 -3.69 13.03 -2.51
CA CYS A 35 -2.40 12.38 -2.70
C CYS A 35 -2.34 10.96 -2.10
N SER A 36 -2.99 10.72 -0.96
CA SER A 36 -2.93 9.44 -0.25
C SER A 36 -4.08 8.47 -0.56
N SER A 37 -5.21 8.93 -1.11
CA SER A 37 -6.35 8.06 -1.45
C SER A 37 -6.74 8.14 -2.91
N VAL A 38 -7.07 9.33 -3.42
CA VAL A 38 -7.63 9.46 -4.78
C VAL A 38 -6.62 9.01 -5.83
N ILE A 39 -5.42 9.58 -5.82
CA ILE A 39 -4.35 9.22 -6.77
C ILE A 39 -4.00 7.73 -6.70
N PRO A 40 -3.65 7.16 -5.53
CA PRO A 40 -3.28 5.75 -5.46
C PRO A 40 -4.44 4.84 -5.84
N TYR A 41 -5.70 5.17 -5.49
CA TYR A 41 -6.85 4.39 -5.92
C TYR A 41 -7.03 4.37 -7.45
N VAL A 42 -6.88 5.52 -8.12
CA VAL A 42 -6.94 5.57 -9.58
C VAL A 42 -5.82 4.74 -10.21
N CYS A 43 -4.60 4.85 -9.70
CA CYS A 43 -3.46 4.04 -10.14
C CYS A 43 -3.72 2.54 -9.95
N ASP A 44 -4.31 2.16 -8.81
CA ASP A 44 -4.63 0.78 -8.47
C ASP A 44 -5.66 0.18 -9.43
N GLN A 45 -6.74 0.91 -9.68
CA GLN A 45 -7.79 0.52 -10.62
C GLN A 45 -7.22 0.38 -12.05
N LEU A 46 -6.35 1.30 -12.47
CA LEU A 46 -5.70 1.22 -13.78
C LEU A 46 -4.72 0.05 -13.87
N ALA A 47 -3.98 -0.25 -12.80
CA ALA A 47 -3.08 -1.38 -12.73
C ALA A 47 -3.84 -2.70 -12.85
N MET A 48 -4.95 -2.87 -12.12
CA MET A 48 -5.81 -4.05 -12.24
C MET A 48 -6.43 -4.19 -13.63
N ALA A 49 -6.76 -3.08 -14.29
CA ALA A 49 -7.30 -3.11 -15.65
C ALA A 49 -6.25 -3.49 -16.72
N ARG A 50 -4.95 -3.26 -16.46
CA ARG A 50 -3.88 -3.38 -17.46
C ARG A 50 -2.88 -4.51 -17.20
N MET A 51 -2.84 -5.08 -16.00
CA MET A 51 -1.89 -6.12 -15.61
C MET A 51 -2.58 -7.46 -15.35
N ALA A 52 -1.83 -8.55 -15.52
CA ALA A 52 -2.28 -9.85 -15.03
C ALA A 52 -2.41 -9.83 -13.51
N ARG A 53 -3.42 -10.53 -12.97
CA ARG A 53 -3.72 -10.59 -11.53
C ARG A 53 -2.50 -10.99 -10.69
N ALA A 54 -1.71 -11.95 -11.17
CA ALA A 54 -0.50 -12.41 -10.50
C ALA A 54 0.55 -11.29 -10.37
N THR A 55 0.79 -10.52 -11.43
CA THR A 55 1.76 -9.41 -11.42
C THR A 55 1.33 -8.32 -10.44
N TYR A 56 0.06 -7.92 -10.48
CA TYR A 56 -0.47 -6.92 -9.55
C TYR A 56 -0.36 -7.38 -8.09
N ALA A 57 -0.76 -8.62 -7.80
CA ALA A 57 -0.65 -9.19 -6.45
C ALA A 57 0.81 -9.21 -5.95
N LEU A 58 1.76 -9.50 -6.83
CA LEU A 58 3.19 -9.49 -6.48
C LEU A 58 3.72 -8.08 -6.21
N LEU A 59 3.23 -7.04 -6.91
CA LEU A 59 3.58 -5.65 -6.62
C LEU A 59 3.01 -5.22 -5.26
N VAL A 60 1.74 -5.56 -4.99
CA VAL A 60 1.08 -5.25 -3.71
C VAL A 60 1.76 -6.00 -2.55
N ALA A 61 2.20 -7.24 -2.75
CA ALA A 61 2.92 -8.00 -1.72
C ALA A 61 4.27 -7.37 -1.34
N LEU A 62 4.88 -6.58 -2.23
CA LEU A 62 6.13 -5.85 -1.98
C LEU A 62 5.90 -4.44 -1.39
N LEU A 63 4.65 -4.03 -1.22
CA LEU A 63 4.29 -2.75 -0.60
C LEU A 63 4.93 -2.54 0.79
N PRO A 64 4.96 -3.50 1.73
CA PRO A 64 5.59 -3.27 3.03
C PRO A 64 7.09 -2.96 2.93
N ALA A 65 7.82 -3.59 2.02
CA ALA A 65 9.24 -3.29 1.81
C ALA A 65 9.46 -1.86 1.31
N THR A 66 8.66 -1.43 0.32
CA THR A 66 8.75 -0.06 -0.21
C THR A 66 8.26 0.99 0.81
N ALA A 67 7.20 0.69 1.56
CA ALA A 67 6.69 1.56 2.62
C ALA A 67 7.74 1.80 3.71
N THR A 68 8.50 0.77 4.11
CA THR A 68 9.59 0.91 5.08
C THR A 68 10.71 1.78 4.54
N VAL A 69 11.11 1.61 3.28
CA VAL A 69 12.14 2.48 2.65
C VAL A 69 11.68 3.94 2.66
N ILE A 70 10.44 4.21 2.24
CA ILE A 70 9.89 5.57 2.26
C ILE A 70 9.79 6.11 3.69
N GLY A 71 9.40 5.28 4.67
CA GLY A 71 9.39 5.64 6.07
C GLY A 71 10.77 6.06 6.58
N VAL A 72 11.81 5.29 6.28
CA VAL A 72 13.19 5.61 6.65
C VAL A 72 13.67 6.89 5.97
N VAL A 73 13.39 7.07 4.69
CA VAL A 73 13.90 8.21 3.91
C VAL A 73 13.15 9.51 4.25
N VAL A 74 11.82 9.47 4.29
CA VAL A 74 10.97 10.66 4.43
C VAL A 74 10.70 10.99 5.90
N LEU A 75 10.41 9.97 6.72
CA LEU A 75 10.08 10.16 8.14
C LEU A 75 11.28 9.96 9.08
N ARG A 76 12.43 9.47 8.57
CA ARG A 76 13.62 9.15 9.37
C ARG A 76 13.35 8.17 10.53
N GLN A 77 12.33 7.33 10.39
CA GLN A 77 11.99 6.29 11.36
C GLN A 77 12.77 5.01 11.06
N LEU A 78 13.53 4.51 12.03
CA LEU A 78 14.25 3.26 11.91
C LEU A 78 13.32 2.10 12.31
N PRO A 79 13.05 1.13 11.41
CA PRO A 79 12.26 -0.03 11.75
C PRO A 79 12.96 -0.86 12.84
N SER A 80 12.15 -1.40 13.74
CA SER A 80 12.58 -2.36 14.75
C SER A 80 12.98 -3.70 14.13
N LEU A 81 13.72 -4.52 14.89
CA LEU A 81 14.18 -5.83 14.43
C LEU A 81 13.01 -6.76 14.07
N SER A 82 11.88 -6.69 14.78
CA SER A 82 10.69 -7.49 14.49
C SER A 82 10.03 -7.07 13.17
N GLU A 83 9.97 -5.78 12.87
CA GLU A 83 9.44 -5.27 11.60
C GLU A 83 10.32 -5.69 10.42
N LEU A 84 11.65 -5.56 10.56
CA LEU A 84 12.61 -6.04 9.58
C LEU A 84 12.48 -7.55 9.32
N ALA A 85 12.33 -8.36 10.37
CA ALA A 85 12.11 -9.79 10.23
C ALA A 85 10.81 -10.09 9.46
N GLY A 86 9.71 -9.41 9.79
CA GLY A 86 8.44 -9.55 9.09
C GLY A 86 8.54 -9.20 7.60
N ILE A 87 9.17 -8.07 7.27
CA ILE A 87 9.39 -7.65 5.88
C ILE A 87 10.29 -8.67 5.15
N GLY A 88 11.35 -9.14 5.81
CA GLY A 88 12.23 -10.17 5.27
C GLY A 88 11.49 -11.45 4.91
N LEU A 89 10.59 -11.92 5.78
CA LEU A 89 9.73 -13.08 5.51
C LEU A 89 8.82 -12.86 4.29
N VAL A 90 8.20 -11.68 4.16
CA VAL A 90 7.35 -11.35 3.00
C VAL A 90 8.17 -11.35 1.71
N VAL A 91 9.35 -10.72 1.70
CA VAL A 91 10.23 -10.66 0.53
C VAL A 91 10.72 -12.06 0.13
N LEU A 92 11.09 -12.89 1.11
CA LEU A 92 11.47 -14.28 0.86
C LEU A 92 10.31 -15.09 0.26
N ALA A 93 9.10 -14.97 0.80
CA ALA A 93 7.92 -15.65 0.28
C ALA A 93 7.64 -15.27 -1.18
N VAL A 94 7.72 -13.97 -1.51
CA VAL A 94 7.56 -13.48 -2.89
C VAL A 94 8.64 -14.05 -3.82
N GLY A 95 9.90 -14.09 -3.37
CA GLY A 95 11.00 -14.67 -4.13
C GLY A 95 10.82 -16.16 -4.42
N LEU A 96 10.38 -16.93 -3.43
CA LEU A 96 10.10 -18.36 -3.58
C LEU A 96 8.91 -18.62 -4.52
N HIS A 97 7.86 -17.81 -4.44
CA HIS A 97 6.66 -17.96 -5.27
C HIS A 97 6.96 -17.76 -6.77
N ARG A 98 7.81 -16.79 -7.13
CA ARG A 98 8.25 -16.56 -8.51
C ARG A 98 8.99 -17.75 -9.12
N SER A 99 9.76 -18.48 -8.31
CA SER A 99 10.52 -19.67 -8.76
C SER A 99 9.61 -20.85 -9.13
N GLN A 100 8.44 -20.97 -8.49
CA GLN A 100 7.50 -22.07 -8.71
C GLN A 100 6.77 -21.94 -10.07
N GLU A 101 6.43 -20.72 -10.51
CA GLU A 101 5.81 -20.51 -11.83
C GLU A 101 6.72 -20.95 -12.99
N GLY A 102 8.05 -20.78 -12.84
CA GLY A 102 9.04 -21.27 -13.80
C GLY A 102 9.13 -22.80 -13.84
N SER A 103 8.99 -23.45 -12.69
CA SER A 103 9.03 -24.92 -12.57
C SER A 103 7.75 -25.59 -13.08
N GLN A 104 6.58 -24.96 -12.89
CA GLN A 104 5.29 -25.48 -13.35
C GLN A 104 5.12 -25.42 -14.88
N LYS A 105 5.70 -24.41 -15.56
CA LYS A 105 5.71 -24.33 -17.03
C LYS A 105 6.56 -25.43 -17.68
N GLY A 106 7.70 -25.78 -17.08
CA GLY A 106 8.58 -26.84 -17.60
C GLY A 106 7.94 -28.23 -17.54
N MET A 107 7.13 -28.50 -16.51
CA MET A 107 6.48 -29.81 -16.32
C MET A 107 5.30 -30.01 -17.28
N LYS A 108 4.47 -28.97 -17.51
CA LYS A 108 3.35 -29.03 -18.48
C LYS A 108 3.79 -29.23 -19.94
N GLN A 109 5.04 -28.91 -20.28
CA GLN A 109 5.56 -29.03 -21.65
C GLN A 109 6.20 -30.39 -21.95
N CYS A 110 6.46 -31.23 -20.94
CA CYS A 110 6.93 -32.61 -21.14
C CYS A 110 5.78 -33.61 -21.34
N ASP A 111 4.55 -33.21 -21.02
CA ASP A 111 3.33 -34.04 -21.13
C ASP A 111 2.56 -33.83 -22.44
N MET A 112 3.09 -33.05 -23.40
CA MET A 112 2.46 -32.76 -24.70
C MET A 112 3.42 -33.02 -25.85
#